data_AF-A0A1X2GYW3-F1
#
_entry.id   AF-A0A1X2GYW3-F1
#
_cell.length_a   1.000
_cell.length_b   1.000
_cell.length_c   1.000
_cell.angle_alpha   90.00
_cell.angle_beta   90.00
_cell.angle_gamma   90.00
#
_symmetry.space_group_name_H-M   'P 1'
#
loop_
_entity.id
_entity.type
_entity.pdbx_description
1 polymer ?
#
loop_
_entity_poly.entity_id
_entity_poly.type
_entity_poly.pdbx_seq_one_letter_code
_entity_poly.pdbx_strand_id
1 'polypeptide(L)'
;RYARKSTTEDDSQTRIRLLQSMVDNLICRSLCTRVYVSPSFRASEPFHERDLNTEFVIYDKLNSVKGNTQDLLEYLQSSKRSICLIAIDFAGLSSGSPHVKKLLEENPSIGMIAIELFNSSNTCYLL
;
A
#
# COMPACT_ATOMS: atom_id res chain seq x y z
N ARG A 1 -4.09 -2.89 -4.50
CA ARG A 1 -2.66 -2.49 -4.63
C ARG A 1 -2.37 -1.45 -3.59
N TYR A 2 -1.15 -1.49 -3.06
CA TYR A 2 -0.71 -0.58 -2.02
C TYR A 2 0.67 -0.04 -2.36
N ALA A 3 0.82 1.29 -2.35
CA ALA A 3 2.12 1.96 -2.47
C ALA A 3 2.38 2.78 -1.22
N ARG A 4 3.55 2.60 -0.61
CA ARG A 4 3.98 3.37 0.56
C ARG A 4 5.25 4.13 0.24
N LYS A 5 5.34 5.36 0.72
CA LYS A 5 6.59 6.13 0.75
C LYS A 5 6.98 6.40 2.19
N SER A 6 8.24 6.11 2.52
CA SER A 6 8.80 6.42 3.85
C SER A 6 8.86 7.92 4.09
N THR A 7 8.78 8.32 5.35
CA THR A 7 9.11 9.67 5.79
C THR A 7 10.56 9.99 5.42
N THR A 8 10.75 11.11 4.74
CA THR A 8 12.02 11.62 4.19
C THR A 8 11.95 13.14 4.16
N GLU A 9 13.09 13.80 3.98
CA GLU A 9 13.19 15.26 3.82
C GLU A 9 12.69 15.77 2.45
N ASP A 10 12.10 14.88 1.63
CA ASP A 10 11.50 15.22 0.34
C ASP A 10 10.37 16.26 0.54
N ASP A 11 10.40 17.33 -0.26
CA ASP A 11 9.31 18.28 -0.32
C ASP A 11 8.00 17.63 -0.83
N SER A 12 6.86 18.29 -0.59
CA SER A 12 5.55 17.72 -0.93
C SER A 12 5.39 17.43 -2.43
N GLN A 13 5.95 18.24 -3.33
CA GLN A 13 5.84 18.03 -4.78
C GLN A 13 6.68 16.84 -5.23
N THR A 14 7.91 16.73 -4.73
CA THR A 14 8.76 15.55 -4.96
C THR A 14 8.08 14.29 -4.47
N ARG A 15 7.47 14.32 -3.27
CA ARG A 15 6.73 13.19 -2.71
C ARG A 15 5.53 12.78 -3.57
N ILE A 16 4.72 13.75 -4.02
CA ILE A 16 3.59 13.50 -4.93
C ILE A 16 4.09 12.85 -6.23
N ARG A 17 5.12 13.41 -6.86
CA ARG A 17 5.67 12.90 -8.13
C ARG A 17 6.18 11.46 -7.99
N LEU A 18 6.92 11.16 -6.92
CA LEU A 18 7.45 9.82 -6.66
C LEU A 18 6.32 8.83 -6.40
N LEU A 19 5.33 9.21 -5.58
CA LEU A 19 4.21 8.35 -5.25
C LEU A 19 3.30 8.12 -6.46
N GLN A 20 3.08 9.13 -7.30
CA GLN A 20 2.37 9.00 -8.57
C GLN A 20 3.09 8.01 -9.49
N SER A 21 4.41 8.10 -9.62
CA SER A 21 5.19 7.11 -10.40
C SER A 21 5.01 5.69 -9.86
N MET A 22 4.99 5.49 -8.53
CA MET A 22 4.70 4.18 -7.94
C MET A 22 3.28 3.69 -8.28
N VAL A 23 2.28 4.59 -8.23
CA VAL A 23 0.88 4.30 -8.60
C VAL A 23 0.76 3.93 -10.08
N ASP A 24 1.38 4.69 -10.97
CA ASP A 24 1.33 4.46 -12.42
C ASP A 24 1.96 3.11 -12.77
N ASN A 25 3.11 2.79 -12.16
CA ASN A 25 3.76 1.49 -12.33
C ASN A 25 2.86 0.33 -11.88
N LEU A 26 2.23 0.48 -10.71
CA LEU A 26 1.28 -0.50 -10.17
C LEU A 26 0.06 -0.70 -11.07
N ILE A 27 -0.39 0.33 -11.77
CA ILE A 27 -1.52 0.25 -12.71
C ILE A 27 -1.09 -0.37 -14.04
N CYS A 28 0.04 0.06 -14.59
CA CYS A 28 0.51 -0.38 -15.90
C CYS A 28 0.93 -1.85 -15.92
N ARG A 29 1.54 -2.35 -14.82
CA ARG A 29 2.17 -3.68 -14.80
C ARG A 29 1.25 -4.79 -14.32
N SER A 30 0.09 -4.46 -13.76
CA SER A 30 -0.81 -5.48 -13.23
C SER A 30 -2.28 -5.07 -13.33
N LEU A 31 -3.16 -6.04 -13.61
CA LEU A 31 -4.61 -5.85 -13.78
C LEU A 31 -5.26 -5.33 -12.48
N CYS A 32 -5.40 -4.01 -12.38
CA CYS A 32 -5.75 -3.33 -11.14
C CYS A 32 -7.19 -2.87 -11.06
N THR A 33 -7.87 -3.21 -9.97
CA THR A 33 -9.17 -2.64 -9.63
C THR A 33 -9.07 -1.42 -8.70
N ARG A 34 -8.14 -1.44 -7.74
CA ARG A 34 -8.01 -0.40 -6.70
C ARG A 34 -6.56 -0.20 -6.25
N VAL A 35 -6.14 1.05 -6.15
CA VAL A 35 -4.83 1.47 -5.62
C VAL A 35 -5.06 2.32 -4.37
N TYR A 36 -4.36 2.00 -3.30
CA TYR A 36 -4.31 2.76 -2.06
C TYR A 36 -2.87 3.17 -1.79
N VAL A 37 -2.69 4.27 -1.06
CA VAL A 37 -1.34 4.82 -0.82
C VAL A 37 -1.10 5.13 0.66
N SER A 38 0.16 5.21 1.05
CA SER A 38 0.57 5.78 2.33
C SER A 38 1.73 6.74 2.09
N PRO A 39 1.49 8.06 2.13
CA PRO A 39 2.43 9.03 1.61
C PRO A 39 3.66 9.24 2.48
N SER A 40 3.59 9.03 3.81
CA SER A 40 4.71 9.38 4.69
C SER A 40 4.72 8.59 6.00
N PHE A 41 4.88 7.27 5.90
CA PHE A 41 5.01 6.38 7.07
C PHE A 41 6.16 5.40 6.87
N ARG A 42 6.88 5.07 7.94
CA ARG A 42 8.00 4.11 7.92
C ARG A 42 7.47 2.69 7.76
N ALA A 43 8.24 1.85 7.06
CA ALA A 43 7.90 0.43 6.88
C ALA A 43 7.81 -0.33 8.21
N SER A 44 8.53 0.15 9.23
CA SER A 44 8.57 -0.43 10.57
C SER A 44 7.37 -0.02 11.42
N GLU A 45 6.49 0.87 10.97
CA GLU A 45 5.33 1.30 11.76
C GLU A 45 4.13 0.37 11.51
N PRO A 46 3.29 0.11 12.54
CA PRO A 46 2.10 -0.74 12.41
C PRO A 46 1.10 -0.20 11.39
N PHE A 47 0.41 -1.09 10.66
CA PHE A 47 -0.54 -0.70 9.60
C PHE A 47 -1.70 0.17 10.10
N HIS A 48 -2.29 -0.18 11.24
CA HIS A 48 -3.47 0.50 11.82
C HIS A 48 -3.17 1.93 12.29
N GLU A 49 -1.91 2.26 12.53
CA GLU A 49 -1.48 3.60 12.96
C GLU A 49 -1.19 4.54 11.78
N ARG A 50 -1.09 4.01 10.56
CA ARG A 50 -0.72 4.81 9.38
C ARG A 50 -1.88 5.70 8.94
N ASP A 51 -1.56 6.93 8.58
CA ASP A 51 -2.48 7.89 7.97
C ASP A 51 -3.69 8.30 8.84
N LEU A 52 -3.68 8.04 10.16
CA LEU A 52 -4.75 8.41 11.10
C LEU A 52 -4.99 9.93 11.19
N ASN A 53 -3.92 10.72 11.13
CA ASN A 53 -3.95 12.19 11.23
C ASN A 53 -3.36 12.78 9.95
N THR A 54 -4.15 12.85 8.88
CA THR A 54 -3.67 13.35 7.58
C THR A 54 -4.10 14.79 7.33
N GLU A 55 -3.44 15.74 8.01
CA GLU A 55 -3.52 17.19 7.72
C GLU A 55 -2.94 17.57 6.33
N PHE A 56 -2.25 16.63 5.67
CA PHE A 56 -1.66 16.81 4.36
C PHE A 56 -2.24 15.80 3.38
N VAL A 57 -3.25 16.22 2.61
CA VAL A 57 -3.91 15.33 1.66
C VAL A 57 -3.09 15.17 0.37
N ILE A 58 -1.89 14.60 0.52
CA ILE A 58 -1.03 14.22 -0.60
C ILE A 58 -1.77 13.25 -1.51
N TYR A 59 -2.62 12.38 -0.95
CA TYR A 59 -3.40 11.43 -1.73
C TYR A 59 -4.47 12.10 -2.61
N ASP A 60 -5.03 13.26 -2.23
CA ASP A 60 -5.97 14.03 -3.06
C ASP A 60 -5.32 14.58 -4.34
N LYS A 61 -4.00 14.71 -4.32
CA LYS A 61 -3.21 15.20 -5.46
C LYS A 61 -2.76 14.06 -6.39
N LEU A 62 -3.06 12.81 -6.05
CA LEU A 62 -2.70 11.65 -6.85
C LEU A 62 -3.86 11.22 -7.74
N ASN A 63 -3.53 10.83 -8.95
CA ASN A 63 -4.49 10.24 -9.88
C ASN A 63 -4.62 8.74 -9.63
N SER A 64 -5.82 8.21 -9.87
CA SER A 64 -6.11 6.77 -9.86
C SER A 64 -5.91 6.06 -8.50
N VAL A 65 -5.90 6.82 -7.41
CA VAL A 65 -5.94 6.30 -6.04
C VAL A 65 -7.38 6.26 -5.50
N LYS A 66 -7.65 5.33 -4.60
CA LYS A 66 -8.95 5.17 -3.92
C LYS A 66 -8.93 5.62 -2.47
N GLY A 67 -7.77 6.01 -1.96
CA GLY A 67 -7.60 6.47 -0.60
C GLY A 67 -6.22 6.15 -0.02
N ASN A 68 -6.10 6.39 1.28
CA ASN A 68 -4.91 6.14 2.08
C ASN A 68 -4.90 4.73 2.71
N THR A 69 -4.05 4.48 3.71
CA THR A 69 -4.03 3.19 4.42
C THR A 69 -5.31 2.90 5.19
N GLN A 70 -5.96 3.90 5.78
CA GLN A 70 -7.21 3.71 6.52
C GLN A 70 -8.36 3.31 5.58
N ASP A 71 -8.44 3.93 4.40
CA ASP A 71 -9.41 3.55 3.36
C ASP A 71 -9.18 2.11 2.85
N LEU A 72 -7.91 1.66 2.80
CA LEU A 72 -7.58 0.27 2.49
C LEU A 72 -8.09 -0.67 3.59
N LEU A 73 -7.82 -0.36 4.85
CA LEU A 73 -8.23 -1.18 5.99
C LEU A 73 -9.76 -1.30 6.06
N GLU A 74 -10.48 -0.19 5.87
CA GLU A 74 -11.95 -0.20 5.79
C GLU A 74 -12.45 -1.08 4.64
N TYR A 75 -11.82 -0.98 3.46
CA TYR A 75 -12.17 -1.83 2.32
C TYR A 75 -11.91 -3.32 2.59
N LEU A 76 -10.80 -3.65 3.25
CA LEU A 76 -10.47 -5.02 3.63
C LEU A 76 -11.48 -5.58 4.65
N GLN A 77 -11.83 -4.81 5.67
CA GLN A 77 -12.78 -5.20 6.71
C GLN A 77 -14.21 -5.36 6.18
N SER A 78 -14.62 -4.51 5.24
CA SER A 78 -15.97 -4.54 4.66
C SER A 78 -16.14 -5.60 3.56
N SER A 79 -15.04 -6.14 3.01
CA SER A 79 -15.09 -7.08 1.89
C SER A 79 -15.47 -8.50 2.32
N LYS A 80 -16.48 -9.06 1.66
CA LYS A 80 -16.84 -10.49 1.73
C LYS A 80 -16.11 -11.36 0.70
N ARG A 81 -15.31 -10.75 -0.17
CA ARG A 81 -14.56 -11.44 -1.24
C ARG A 81 -13.11 -11.60 -0.84
N SER A 82 -12.50 -12.68 -1.31
CA SER A 82 -11.04 -12.86 -1.26
C SER A 82 -10.35 -11.77 -2.08
N ILE A 83 -9.40 -11.08 -1.44
CA ILE A 83 -8.63 -9.96 -1.99
C ILE A 83 -7.19 -10.40 -2.13
N CYS A 84 -6.62 -10.12 -3.31
CA CYS A 84 -5.18 -10.14 -3.51
C CYS A 84 -4.61 -8.75 -3.20
N LEU A 85 -3.80 -8.65 -2.14
CA LEU A 85 -3.07 -7.44 -1.81
C LEU A 85 -1.72 -7.46 -2.51
N ILE A 86 -1.56 -6.55 -3.47
CA ILE A 86 -0.30 -6.36 -4.21
C ILE A 86 0.45 -5.17 -3.63
N ALA A 87 1.73 -5.34 -3.33
CA ALA A 87 2.62 -4.27 -2.89
C ALA A 87 3.97 -4.30 -3.63
N ILE A 88 4.60 -3.13 -3.70
CA ILE A 88 5.95 -2.96 -4.24
C ILE A 88 6.95 -3.42 -3.19
N ASP A 89 7.70 -4.47 -3.46
CA ASP A 89 8.63 -5.10 -2.52
C ASP A 89 7.99 -5.43 -1.14
N PHE A 90 8.77 -6.05 -0.25
CA PHE A 90 8.25 -6.40 1.08
C PHE A 90 8.13 -5.15 1.97
N ALA A 91 9.08 -4.22 1.88
CA ALA A 91 9.08 -2.98 2.64
C ALA A 91 7.96 -2.01 2.20
N GLY A 92 7.41 -2.15 1.00
CA GLY A 92 6.19 -1.46 0.58
C GLY A 92 4.97 -1.85 1.40
N LEU A 93 4.92 -3.09 1.92
CA LEU A 93 3.98 -3.49 2.97
C LEU A 93 4.52 -3.08 4.34
N SER A 94 5.57 -3.75 4.81
CA SER A 94 6.15 -3.57 6.14
C SER A 94 7.53 -4.20 6.18
N SER A 95 8.46 -3.61 6.94
CA SER A 95 9.75 -4.26 7.25
C SER A 95 9.68 -5.16 8.49
N GLY A 96 8.58 -5.11 9.25
CA GLY A 96 8.35 -5.93 10.44
C GLY A 96 7.35 -7.06 10.17
N SER A 97 7.80 -8.31 10.31
CA SER A 97 6.93 -9.49 10.18
C SER A 97 5.75 -9.53 11.16
N PRO A 98 5.83 -9.03 12.41
CA PRO A 98 4.67 -8.98 13.30
C PRO A 98 3.54 -8.09 12.76
N HIS A 99 3.87 -7.01 12.04
CA HIS A 99 2.88 -6.10 11.48
C HIS A 99 2.16 -6.71 10.28
N VAL A 100 2.87 -7.50 9.47
CA VAL A 100 2.25 -8.26 8.36
C VAL A 100 1.34 -9.35 8.91
N LYS A 101 1.79 -10.07 9.95
CA LYS A 101 0.96 -11.10 10.60
C LYS A 101 -0.31 -10.50 11.18
N LYS A 102 -0.19 -9.40 11.93
CA LYS A 102 -1.34 -8.66 12.50
C LYS A 102 -2.30 -8.18 11.41
N LEU A 103 -1.78 -7.64 10.30
CA LEU A 103 -2.59 -7.24 9.15
C LEU A 103 -3.43 -8.42 8.60
N LEU A 104 -2.83 -9.60 8.46
CA LEU A 104 -3.52 -10.81 7.96
C LEU A 104 -4.55 -11.33 8.96
N GLU A 105 -4.22 -11.35 10.25
CA GLU A 105 -5.13 -11.78 11.32
C GLU A 105 -6.36 -10.87 11.43
N GLU A 106 -6.19 -9.56 11.30
CA GLU A 106 -7.28 -8.58 11.40
C GLU A 106 -8.11 -8.46 10.11
N ASN A 107 -7.61 -8.99 8.99
CA ASN A 107 -8.23 -8.83 7.67
C ASN A 107 -8.32 -10.18 6.93
N PRO A 108 -9.23 -11.08 7.34
CA PRO A 108 -9.37 -12.42 6.75
C PRO A 108 -9.82 -12.39 5.28
N SER A 109 -10.24 -11.23 4.76
CA SER A 109 -10.52 -11.04 3.34
C SER A 109 -9.24 -11.07 2.48
N ILE A 110 -8.04 -10.90 3.05
CA ILE A 110 -6.79 -11.04 2.32
C ILE A 110 -6.52 -12.53 2.10
N GLY A 111 -6.81 -13.02 0.90
CA GLY A 111 -6.53 -14.41 0.52
C GLY A 111 -5.15 -14.62 -0.10
N MET A 112 -4.49 -13.55 -0.54
CA MET A 112 -3.15 -13.63 -1.15
C MET A 112 -2.41 -12.32 -1.02
N ILE A 113 -1.10 -12.39 -0.80
CA ILE A 113 -0.18 -11.25 -0.94
C ILE A 113 0.74 -11.51 -2.14
N ALA A 114 0.72 -10.60 -3.11
CA ALA A 114 1.64 -10.62 -4.23
C ALA A 114 2.67 -9.49 -4.08
N ILE A 115 3.95 -9.83 -4.20
CA ILE A 115 5.03 -8.87 -4.06
C ILE A 115 5.60 -8.59 -5.45
N GLU A 116 5.47 -7.35 -5.89
CA GLU A 116 6.02 -6.90 -7.15
C GLU A 116 7.48 -6.44 -6.92
N LEU A 117 8.42 -7.21 -7.45
CA LEU A 117 9.85 -6.92 -7.38
C LEU A 117 10.26 -6.24 -8.69
N PHE A 118 10.74 -4.99 -8.62
CA PHE A 118 11.02 -4.21 -9.83
C PHE A 118 12.18 -4.77 -10.70
N ASN A 119 13.01 -5.66 -10.16
CA ASN A 119 14.23 -6.19 -10.80
C ASN A 119 14.16 -7.68 -11.22
N SER A 120 13.07 -8.39 -10.97
CA SER A 120 12.90 -9.80 -11.32
C SER A 120 11.42 -10.14 -11.44
N SER A 121 11.10 -11.20 -12.18
CA SER A 121 9.73 -11.71 -12.40
C SER A 121 8.86 -11.62 -11.14
N ASN A 122 7.58 -11.22 -11.29
CA ASN A 122 6.63 -11.12 -10.17
C ASN A 122 6.58 -12.41 -9.35
N THR A 123 6.76 -12.33 -8.03
CA THR A 123 6.70 -13.49 -7.13
C THR A 123 5.41 -13.42 -6.31
N CYS A 124 4.59 -14.47 -6.37
CA CYS A 124 3.37 -14.60 -5.59
C CYS A 124 3.61 -15.49 -4.36
N TYR A 125 3.15 -15.05 -3.18
CA TYR A 125 3.13 -15.86 -1.98
C TYR A 125 1.69 -16.30 -1.71
N LEU A 126 1.44 -17.61 -1.79
CA LEU A 126 0.17 -18.22 -1.38
C LEU A 126 0.25 -18.46 0.13
N LEU A 127 -0.76 -17.98 0.85
CA LEU A 127 -0.94 -18.18 2.29
C LEU A 127 -1.84 -19.38 2.54
#